data_AF-A0A7W0KSL3-F1
#
_entry.id   AF-A0A7W0KSL3-F1
#
_cell.length_a   1.000
_cell.length_b   1.000
_cell.length_c   1.000
_cell.angle_alpha   90.00
_cell.angle_beta   90.00
_cell.angle_gamma   90.00
#
_symmetry.space_group_name_H-M   'P 1'
#
loop_
_entity.id
_entity.type
_entity.pdbx_description
1 polymer ?
#
loop_
_entity_poly.entity_id
_entity_poly.type
_entity_poly.pdbx_seq_one_letter_code
_entity_poly.pdbx_strand_id
1 'polypeptide(L)'
;ALYRLADGTSFVRLEEIDVQSGPDYVVYLVPGANRRTPGAGVDLGALKANRGTQNYAVPSDIDVLAPHTVLIWCRVFAVPVANATQAPVS
;
A
#
# COMPACT_ATOMS: atom_id res chain seq x y z
N ALA A 1 -6.74 -3.95 0.00
CA ALA A 1 -6.57 -5.20 0.76
C ALA A 1 -5.14 -5.73 0.61
N LEU A 2 -4.62 -6.38 1.64
CA LEU A 2 -3.39 -7.18 1.58
C LEU A 2 -3.78 -8.65 1.38
N TYR A 3 -3.09 -9.37 0.52
CA TYR A 3 -3.32 -10.79 0.24
C TYR A 3 -2.05 -11.60 0.43
N ARG A 4 -2.23 -12.88 0.78
CA ARG A 4 -1.19 -13.91 0.79
C ARG A 4 -1.71 -15.12 0.03
N LEU A 5 -0.91 -15.62 -0.91
CA LEU A 5 -1.19 -16.82 -1.69
C LEU A 5 -0.60 -18.05 -1.01
N ALA A 6 -1.05 -19.24 -1.42
CA ALA A 6 -0.61 -20.51 -0.86
C ALA A 6 0.89 -20.79 -1.05
N ASP A 7 1.51 -20.20 -2.08
CA ASP A 7 2.96 -20.27 -2.32
C ASP A 7 3.78 -19.30 -1.46
N GLY A 8 3.11 -18.54 -0.58
CA GLY A 8 3.72 -17.55 0.29
C GLY A 8 3.85 -16.15 -0.33
N THR A 9 3.51 -15.98 -1.61
CA THR A 9 3.56 -14.67 -2.28
C THR A 9 2.51 -13.73 -1.70
N SER A 10 2.89 -12.48 -1.45
CA SER A 10 1.97 -11.45 -0.98
C SER A 10 1.86 -10.30 -1.96
N PHE A 11 0.67 -9.69 -2.01
CA PHE A 11 0.43 -8.49 -2.80
C PHE A 11 -0.61 -7.58 -2.14
N VAL A 12 -0.45 -6.28 -2.36
CA VAL A 12 -1.49 -5.29 -2.07
C VAL A 12 -2.35 -5.14 -3.30
N ARG A 13 -3.66 -5.25 -3.12
CA ARG A 13 -4.65 -4.84 -4.13
C ARG A 13 -5.32 -3.55 -3.69
N LEU A 14 -5.32 -2.58 -4.59
CA LEU A 14 -6.20 -1.42 -4.53
C LEU A 14 -7.38 -1.73 -5.45
N GLU A 15 -8.59 -1.81 -4.90
CA GLU A 15 -9.81 -2.15 -5.63
C GLU A 15 -10.62 -0.89 -5.90
N GLU A 16 -11.03 -0.71 -7.15
CA GLU A 16 -11.95 0.36 -7.59
C GLU A 16 -11.60 1.74 -7.03
N ILE A 17 -10.31 2.07 -6.99
CA ILE A 17 -9.92 3.39 -6.50
C ILE A 17 -10.45 4.48 -7.45
N ASP A 18 -10.79 5.63 -6.88
CA ASP A 18 -10.99 6.88 -7.61
C ASP A 18 -10.38 8.00 -6.77
N VAL A 19 -9.15 8.35 -7.12
CA VAL A 19 -8.40 9.43 -6.46
C VAL A 19 -8.13 10.54 -7.47
N GLN A 20 -8.03 11.78 -6.98
CA GLN A 20 -7.64 12.91 -7.83
C GLN A 20 -6.22 12.70 -8.36
N SER A 21 -5.99 12.97 -9.64
CA SER A 21 -4.64 12.92 -10.21
C SER A 21 -3.69 13.85 -9.46
N GLY A 22 -2.46 13.38 -9.24
CA GLY A 22 -1.40 14.15 -8.60
C GLY A 22 -0.04 13.92 -9.26
N PRO A 23 0.97 14.71 -8.90
CA PRO A 23 2.23 14.75 -9.61
C PRO A 23 3.11 13.52 -9.38
N ASP A 24 3.04 12.90 -8.19
CA ASP A 24 3.91 11.78 -7.82
C ASP A 24 3.32 10.97 -6.65
N TYR A 25 2.36 10.11 -6.96
CA TYR A 25 1.75 9.21 -5.98
C TYR A 25 2.46 7.86 -5.94
N VAL A 26 2.73 7.39 -4.74
CA VAL A 26 3.43 6.14 -4.46
C VAL A 26 2.64 5.31 -3.46
N VAL A 27 2.63 3.99 -3.65
CA VAL A 27 1.99 3.05 -2.74
C VAL A 27 3.04 2.50 -1.78
N TYR A 28 2.81 2.69 -0.48
CA TYR A 28 3.61 2.12 0.59
C TYR A 28 2.84 1.06 1.36
N LEU A 29 3.56 0.07 1.88
CA LEU A 29 3.08 -0.82 2.93
C LEU A 29 3.84 -0.49 4.22
N VAL A 30 3.14 0.05 5.21
CA VAL A 30 3.75 0.58 6.44
C VAL A 30 3.37 -0.31 7.63
N PRO A 31 4.33 -0.81 8.44
CA PRO A 31 4.01 -1.59 9.62
C PRO A 31 3.16 -0.84 10.67
N GLY A 32 2.13 -1.51 11.18
CA GLY A 32 1.19 -0.99 12.17
C GLY A 32 -0.05 -0.33 11.58
N ALA A 33 -1.00 0.01 12.47
CA ALA A 33 -2.28 0.59 12.12
C ALA A 33 -2.24 2.12 12.00
N ASN A 34 -3.18 2.67 11.22
CA ASN A 34 -3.48 4.10 11.11
C ASN A 34 -2.28 4.99 10.77
N ARG A 35 -1.33 4.45 9.99
CA ARG A 35 -0.13 5.21 9.58
C ARG A 35 -0.51 6.27 8.54
N ARG A 36 0.03 7.48 8.71
CA ARG A 36 -0.19 8.62 7.80
C ARG A 36 1.09 9.13 7.16
N THR A 37 2.23 8.51 7.44
CA THR A 37 3.53 8.82 6.84
C THR A 37 4.23 7.52 6.43
N PRO A 38 5.13 7.55 5.43
CA PRO A 38 5.81 6.33 4.98
C PRO A 38 6.70 5.70 6.06
N GLY A 39 7.46 6.50 6.81
CA GLY A 39 8.33 6.01 7.89
C GLY A 39 9.26 4.88 7.43
N ALA A 40 9.26 3.77 8.16
CA ALA A 40 10.00 2.55 7.81
C ALA A 40 9.21 1.61 6.87
N GLY A 41 8.15 2.11 6.24
CA GLY A 41 7.35 1.35 5.28
C GLY A 41 8.10 1.10 3.97
N VAL A 42 7.73 0.02 3.30
CA VAL A 42 8.31 -0.36 2.00
C VAL A 42 7.58 0.35 0.86
N ASP A 43 8.33 0.89 -0.09
CA ASP A 43 7.82 1.44 -1.34
C ASP A 43 7.47 0.28 -2.28
N LEU A 44 6.19 0.15 -2.64
CA LEU A 44 5.70 -0.88 -3.56
C LEU A 44 5.62 -0.39 -5.02
N GLY A 45 5.92 0.90 -5.26
CA GLY A 45 5.97 1.53 -6.56
C GLY A 45 4.97 2.67 -6.74
N ALA A 46 5.11 3.36 -7.87
CA ALA A 46 4.22 4.45 -8.28
C ALA A 46 2.78 3.97 -8.47
N LEU A 47 1.82 4.84 -8.15
CA LEU A 47 0.42 4.61 -8.44
C LEU A 47 0.22 4.53 -9.96
N LYS A 48 -0.17 3.36 -10.48
CA LYS A 48 -0.18 3.10 -11.93
C LYS A 48 -1.28 3.88 -12.65
N ALA A 49 -2.44 4.00 -12.01
CA ALA A 49 -3.56 4.81 -12.46
C ALA A 49 -4.27 5.42 -11.26
N ASN A 50 -4.91 6.57 -11.46
CA ASN A 50 -5.73 7.23 -10.44
C ASN A 50 -7.13 6.60 -10.29
N ARG A 51 -7.50 5.70 -11.21
CA ARG A 51 -8.77 4.96 -11.19
C ARG A 51 -8.60 3.48 -11.44
N GLY A 52 -9.53 2.69 -10.90
CA GLY A 52 -9.68 1.26 -11.18
C GLY A 52 -8.95 0.34 -10.20
N THR A 53 -8.70 -0.91 -10.62
CA THR A 53 -8.09 -1.95 -9.78
C THR A 53 -6.65 -2.21 -10.19
N GLN A 54 -5.77 -2.34 -9.19
CA GLN A 54 -4.34 -2.55 -9.42
C GLN A 54 -3.69 -3.32 -8.27
N ASN A 55 -2.71 -4.15 -8.62
CA ASN A 55 -1.95 -4.98 -7.67
C ASN A 55 -0.48 -4.53 -7.60
N TYR A 56 0.11 -4.68 -6.42
CA TYR A 56 1.50 -4.39 -6.11
C TYR A 56 2.11 -5.57 -5.37
N ALA A 57 3.21 -6.12 -5.87
CA ALA A 57 3.91 -7.20 -5.21
C ALA A 57 4.50 -6.71 -3.88
N VAL A 58 4.38 -7.53 -2.84
CA VAL A 58 5.05 -7.29 -1.56
C VAL A 58 6.32 -8.14 -1.53
N PRO A 59 7.49 -7.54 -1.22
CA PRO A 59 8.73 -8.29 -1.08
C PRO A 59 8.61 -9.44 -0.06
N SER A 60 9.24 -10.58 -0.34
CA SER A 60 9.08 -11.81 0.45
C SER A 60 9.72 -11.75 1.85
N ASP A 61 10.55 -10.75 2.12
CA ASP A 61 11.17 -10.47 3.41
C ASP A 61 10.27 -9.63 4.34
N ILE A 62 9.12 -9.16 3.86
CA ILE A 62 8.15 -8.42 4.68
C ILE A 62 7.21 -9.40 5.39
N ASP A 63 7.23 -9.36 6.72
CA ASP A 63 6.28 -10.11 7.54
C ASP A 63 4.89 -9.47 7.49
N VAL A 64 3.97 -10.09 6.76
CA VAL A 64 2.58 -9.64 6.61
C VAL A 64 1.62 -10.22 7.67
N LEU A 65 2.14 -10.94 8.68
CA LEU A 65 1.35 -11.52 9.78
C LEU A 65 1.03 -10.49 10.88
N ALA A 66 1.63 -9.31 10.83
CA ALA A 66 1.27 -8.19 11.69
C ALA A 66 0.31 -7.22 10.97
N PRO A 67 -0.42 -6.36 11.71
CA PRO A 67 -1.20 -5.29 11.08
C PRO A 67 -0.31 -4.35 10.27
N HIS A 68 -0.78 -3.98 9.09
CA HIS A 68 -0.11 -3.03 8.20
C HIS A 68 -1.08 -1.94 7.76
N THR A 69 -0.55 -0.79 7.38
CA THR A 69 -1.30 0.26 6.69
C THR A 69 -0.83 0.33 5.24
N VAL A 70 -1.76 0.15 4.30
CA VAL A 70 -1.52 0.53 2.91
C VAL A 70 -1.70 2.04 2.81
N LEU A 71 -0.68 2.75 2.31
CA LEU A 71 -0.64 4.20 2.24
C LEU A 71 -0.38 4.65 0.80
N ILE A 72 -1.27 5.48 0.25
CA ILE A 72 -0.99 6.26 -0.95
C ILE A 72 -0.42 7.60 -0.49
N TRP A 73 0.81 7.90 -0.90
CA TRP A 73 1.57 9.07 -0.46
C TRP A 73 1.94 9.94 -1.65
N CYS A 74 1.77 11.27 -1.52
CA CYS A 74 2.29 12.21 -2.50
C CYS A 74 3.70 12.64 -2.09
N ARG A 75 4.73 12.21 -2.84
CA ARG A 75 6.14 12.54 -2.51
C ARG A 75 6.43 14.03 -2.65
N VAL A 76 5.88 14.69 -3.66
CA VAL A 76 6.11 16.13 -3.93
C VAL A 76 5.66 17.01 -2.77
N PHE A 77 4.48 16.74 -2.19
CA PHE A 77 3.91 17.56 -1.12
C PHE A 77 4.13 16.99 0.28
N ALA A 78 4.71 15.79 0.38
CA ALA A 78 4.90 15.07 1.64
C ALA A 78 3.59 14.94 2.47
N VAL A 79 2.50 14.51 1.82
CA VAL A 79 1.19 14.32 2.46
C VAL A 79 0.55 12.95 2.12
N PRO A 80 -0.26 12.38 3.04
CA PRO A 80 -1.05 11.20 2.74
C PRO A 80 -2.21 11.56 1.81
N VAL A 81 -2.42 10.75 0.77
CA VAL A 81 -3.58 10.85 -0.13
C VAL A 81 -4.72 9.98 0.38
N ALA A 82 -4.40 8.73 0.74
CA ALA A 82 -5.35 7.78 1.32
C ALA A 82 -4.59 6.73 2.14
N ASN A 83 -5.22 6.18 3.18
CA ASN A 83 -4.65 5.09 3.95
C ASN A 83 -5.72 4.10 4.42
N ALA A 84 -5.34 2.83 4.54
CA ALA A 84 -6.22 1.80 5.07
C ALA A 84 -5.43 0.77 5.86
N THR A 85 -5.79 0.62 7.15
CA THR A 85 -5.27 -0.46 7.99
C THR A 85 -5.81 -1.79 7.50
N GLN A 86 -4.91 -2.75 7.30
CA GLN A 86 -5.19 -4.12 6.93
C GLN A 86 -4.97 -5.00 8.15
N ALA A 87 -5.92 -5.90 8.39
CA ALA A 87 -5.71 -6.99 9.33
C ALA A 87 -4.58 -7.91 8.81
N PRO A 88 -3.93 -8.67 9.70
CA PRO A 88 -3.03 -9.75 9.31
C PRO A 88 -3.65 -10.66 8.25
N VAL A 89 -2.83 -11.08 7.29
CA VAL A 89 -3.22 -12.10 6.31
C VAL A 89 -2.78 -13.46 6.83
N SER A 90 -3.73 -14.38 7.00
CA SER A 90 -3.50 -15.77 7.41
C SER A 90 -3.01 -16.62 6.24
#